data_AF-A0AAD9UWX0-F1
#
_entry.id   AF-A0AAD9UWX0-F1
#
_cell.length_a   1.000
_cell.length_b   1.000
_cell.length_c   1.000
_cell.angle_alpha   90.00
_cell.angle_beta   90.00
_cell.angle_gamma   90.00
#
_symmetry.space_group_name_H-M   'P 1'
#
loop_
_entity.id
_entity.type
_entity.pdbx_description
1 polymer ?
#
loop_
_entity_poly.entity_id
_entity_poly.type
_entity_poly.pdbx_seq_one_letter_code
_entity_poly.pdbx_strand_id
1 'polypeptide(L)' 'MALNIADSGLSYDDLHRLYTTFDKRALVAILFNPPTTSSAKTPRVTRTKRILVAIVKHLEEINHEE' A
#
# COMPACT_ATOMS: atom_id res chain seq x y z
N MET A 1 5.56 2.66 12.13
CA MET A 1 5.06 2.71 10.74
C MET A 1 4.33 1.41 10.38
N ALA A 2 4.90 0.24 10.67
CA ALA A 2 4.27 -1.07 10.47
C ALA A 2 2.94 -1.28 11.22
N LEU A 3 2.82 -0.83 12.48
CA LEU A 3 1.58 -0.92 13.28
C LEU A 3 0.36 -0.28 12.60
N ASN A 4 0.55 0.84 11.88
CA ASN A 4 -0.53 1.56 11.23
C ASN A 4 -1.01 0.89 9.92
N ILE A 5 -0.21 -0.03 9.35
CA ILE A 5 -0.59 -0.81 8.17
C ILE A 5 -1.44 -2.00 8.60
N ALA A 6 -1.11 -2.64 9.73
CA ALA A 6 -1.90 -3.73 10.30
C ALA A 6 -3.37 -3.32 10.59
N ASP A 7 -3.59 -2.09 11.08
CA ASP A 7 -4.94 -1.54 11.33
C ASP A 7 -5.69 -1.16 10.04
N SER A 8 -5.02 -1.15 8.88
CA SER A 8 -5.65 -0.85 7.58
C SER A 8 -6.32 -2.07 6.93
N GLY A 9 -6.16 -3.26 7.53
CA GLY A 9 -6.71 -4.52 7.05
C GLY A 9 -5.91 -5.19 5.92
N LEU A 10 -4.76 -4.62 5.53
CA LEU A 10 -3.83 -5.20 4.58
C LEU A 10 -2.55 -5.62 5.30
N SER A 11 -2.21 -6.91 5.24
CA SER A 11 -0.95 -7.40 5.76
C SER A 11 0.22 -6.98 4.85
N TYR A 12 1.44 -7.08 5.36
CA TYR A 12 2.63 -6.85 4.54
C TYR A 12 2.72 -7.81 3.35
N ASP A 13 2.38 -9.08 3.57
CA ASP A 13 2.40 -10.11 2.52
C ASP A 13 1.35 -9.80 1.43
N ASP A 14 0.18 -9.29 1.82
CA ASP A 14 -0.83 -8.83 0.85
C ASP A 14 -0.29 -7.67 0.00
N LEU A 15 0.44 -6.73 0.61
CA LEU A 15 1.04 -5.61 -0.11
C LEU A 15 2.12 -6.06 -1.09
N HIS A 16 3.00 -6.98 -0.67
CA HIS A 16 4.03 -7.54 -1.54
C HIS A 16 3.41 -8.33 -2.69
N ARG A 17 2.41 -9.18 -2.41
CA ARG A 17 1.68 -9.94 -3.42
C ARG A 17 0.95 -9.04 -4.42
N LEU A 18 0.31 -7.98 -3.95
CA LEU A 18 -0.36 -7.00 -4.82
C LEU A 18 0.64 -6.32 -5.76
N TYR A 19 1.80 -5.93 -5.24
CA TYR A 19 2.86 -5.33 -6.02
C TYR A 19 3.41 -6.28 -7.09
N THR A 20 3.73 -7.52 -6.72
CA THR A 20 4.30 -8.51 -7.65
C THR A 20 3.28 -9.00 -8.69
N THR A 21 1.99 -9.07 -8.33
CA THR A 21 0.94 -9.56 -9.23
C THR A 21 0.44 -8.50 -10.21
N PHE A 22 0.32 -7.25 -9.76
CA PHE A 22 -0.39 -6.20 -10.53
C PHE A 22 0.45 -4.93 -10.78
N ASP A 23 1.73 -4.95 -10.45
CA ASP A 23 2.66 -3.83 -10.57
C ASP A 23 2.31 -2.62 -9.65
N LYS A 24 3.25 -1.69 -9.51
CA LYS A 24 3.16 -0.53 -8.62
C LYS A 24 1.95 0.36 -8.87
N ARG A 25 1.46 0.44 -10.11
CA ARG A 25 0.30 1.27 -10.46
C ARG A 25 -0.97 0.77 -9.78
N ALA A 26 -1.17 -0.55 -9.75
CA ALA A 26 -2.32 -1.15 -9.11
C ALA A 26 -2.25 -1.00 -7.58
N LEU A 27 -1.06 -1.20 -7.00
CA LEU A 27 -0.85 -0.98 -5.57
C LEU A 27 -1.21 0.46 -5.17
N VAL A 28 -0.74 1.46 -5.91
CA VAL A 28 -1.08 2.87 -5.66
C VAL A 28 -2.59 3.11 -5.78
N ALA A 29 -3.26 2.52 -6.78
CA ALA A 29 -4.70 2.69 -6.95
C ALA A 29 -5.51 2.11 -5.78
N ILE A 30 -5.10 0.95 -5.25
CA ILE A 30 -5.74 0.33 -4.07
C ILE A 30 -5.48 1.17 -2.83
N LEU A 31 -4.22 1.55 -2.60
CA LEU A 31 -3.84 2.31 -1.41
C LEU A 31 -4.38 3.74 -1.42
N PHE A 32 -4.62 4.34 -2.57
CA PHE A 32 -5.16 5.70 -2.66
C PHE A 32 -6.67 5.77 -2.38
N ASN A 33 -7.37 4.66 -2.57
CA ASN A 33 -8.82 4.59 -2.41
C ASN A 33 -9.23 3.98 -1.07
N PRO A 34 -10.30 4.48 -0.44
CA PRO A 34 -10.81 3.86 0.77
C PRO A 34 -11.44 2.51 0.43
N PRO A 35 -11.44 1.54 1.36
CA PRO A 35 -12.22 0.32 1.16
C PRO A 35 -13.70 0.67 1.03
N THR A 36 -14.43 -0.06 0.19
CA THR A 36 -15.86 0.17 -0.11
C THR A 36 -16.77 0.05 1.11
N THR A 37 -16.30 -0.62 2.16
CA THR A 37 -16.98 -0.77 3.45
C THR A 37 -16.77 0.42 4.38
N SER A 38 -15.88 1.36 4.04
CA SER A 38 -15.64 2.57 4.83
C SER A 38 -16.51 3.72 4.35
N SER A 39 -17.13 4.45 5.29
CA SER A 39 -17.76 5.74 5.02
C SER A 39 -16.75 6.87 4.82
N ALA A 40 -15.46 6.61 5.08
CA ALA A 40 -14.41 7.59 4.87
C ALA A 40 -14.16 7.77 3.37
N LYS A 41 -14.14 9.02 2.91
CA LYS A 41 -13.90 9.36 1.49
C LYS A 41 -12.48 9.06 1.00
N THR A 42 -11.53 8.83 1.92
CA THR A 42 -10.12 8.54 1.61
C THR A 42 -9.47 7.68 2.71
N PRO A 43 -8.48 6.84 2.39
CA PRO A 43 -7.72 6.08 3.38
C PRO A 43 -6.75 6.99 4.14
N ARG A 44 -6.74 6.89 5.47
CA ARG A 44 -6.10 7.90 6.35
C ARG A 44 -4.58 7.99 6.19
N VAL A 45 -3.89 6.85 6.09
CA VAL A 45 -2.42 6.77 6.16
C VAL A 45 -1.80 6.94 4.77
N THR A 46 -2.40 6.34 3.75
CA THR A 46 -1.93 6.35 2.36
C THR A 46 -2.39 7.57 1.57
N ARG A 47 -3.13 8.51 2.19
CA ARG A 47 -3.40 9.84 1.61
C ARG A 47 -2.12 10.65 1.37
N THR A 48 -1.10 10.44 2.20
CA THR A 48 0.14 11.20 2.12
C THR A 48 1.00 10.65 0.99
N LYS A 49 1.21 11.46 -0.07
CA LYS A 49 2.04 11.08 -1.23
C LYS A 49 3.41 10.52 -0.82
N ARG A 50 4.05 11.09 0.21
CA ARG A 50 5.34 10.61 0.73
C ARG A 50 5.28 9.17 1.27
N ILE A 51 4.15 8.79 1.88
CA ILE A 51 3.96 7.43 2.41
C ILE A 51 3.76 6.44 1.26
N LEU A 52 2.96 6.78 0.25
CA LEU A 52 2.80 5.93 -0.94
C LEU A 52 4.14 5.72 -1.66
N VAL A 53 4.92 6.79 -1.84
CA VAL A 53 6.25 6.70 -2.46
C VAL A 53 7.18 5.84 -1.61
N ALA A 54 7.18 5.98 -0.29
CA ALA A 54 8.01 5.16 0.59
C ALA A 54 7.65 3.67 0.52
N ILE A 55 6.36 3.32 0.45
CA ILE A 55 5.89 1.94 0.30
C ILE A 55 6.35 1.37 -1.04
N VAL A 56 6.11 2.09 -2.14
CA VAL A 56 6.54 1.64 -3.49
C VAL A 56 8.04 1.47 -3.56
N LYS A 57 8.80 2.43 -3.02
CA LYS A 57 10.26 2.39 -3.01
C LYS A 57 10.79 1.19 -2.23
N HIS A 58 10.24 0.94 -1.03
CA HIS A 58 10.61 -0.22 -0.21
C HIS A 58 10.36 -1.55 -0.94
N LEU A 59 9.24 -1.66 -1.66
CA LEU A 59 8.93 -2.85 -2.46
C LEU A 59 9.80 -2.96 -3.72
N GLU A 60 10.17 -1.84 -4.35
CA GLU A 60 11.13 -1.81 -5.46
C GLU A 60 12.53 -2.27 -5.01
N GLU A 61 13.00 -1.81 -3.83
CA GLU A 61 14.30 -2.20 -3.27
C GLU A 61 14.37 -3.70 -2.96
N ILE A 62 13.33 -4.26 -2.34
CA ILE A 62 13.29 -5.69 -2.00
C ILE A 62 13.26 -6.58 -3.25
N ASN A 63 12.47 -6.21 -4.27
CA ASN A 63 12.38 -7.02 -5.48
C ASN A 63 13.59 -6.87 -6.42
N HIS A 64 14.49 -5.90 -6.17
CA HIS A 64 15.76 -5.77 -6.89
C HIS A 64 16.92 -6.52 -6.22
N GLU A 65 16.75 -6.95 -4.96
CA GLU A 65 17.72 -7.78 -4.23
C GLU A 65 17.51 -9.30 -4.41
N GLU A 66 16.43 -9.71 -5.09
CA GLU A 66 16.20 -11.08 -5.58
C GLU A 66 16.61 -11.28 -7.05
#